data_AF-A0A2B5XKJ7-F1
#
_entry.id   AF-A0A2B5XKJ7-F1
#
_cell.length_a   1.000
_cell.length_b   1.000
_cell.length_c   1.000
_cell.angle_alpha   90.00
_cell.angle_beta   90.00
_cell.angle_gamma   90.00
#
_symmetry.space_group_name_H-M   'P 1'
#
loop_
_entity.id
_entity.type
_entity.pdbx_description
1 polymer ?
#
loop_
_entity_poly.entity_id
_entity_poly.type
_entity_poly.pdbx_seq_one_letter_code
_entity_poly.pdbx_strand_id
1 'polypeptide(L)' 'MHLLLLQTVELISLLHRKQEWHNEYWQPKTSKFFPSILIITDKYYDVQSPYFRIFQANSIESFMNNLVVKS' A
#
# COMPACT_ATOMS: atom_id res chain seq x y z
N MET A 1 -17.03 -4.92 -6.19
CA MET A 1 -15.55 -4.79 -6.08
C MET A 1 -15.13 -3.50 -5.39
N HIS A 2 -15.62 -2.31 -5.80
CA HIS A 2 -15.24 -1.03 -5.18
C HIS A 2 -15.43 -0.94 -3.65
N LEU A 3 -16.60 -1.36 -3.14
CA LEU A 3 -16.89 -1.34 -1.69
C LEU A 3 -15.93 -2.23 -0.87
N LEU A 4 -15.54 -3.39 -1.41
CA LEU A 4 -14.60 -4.30 -0.75
C LEU A 4 -13.19 -3.68 -0.66
N LEU A 5 -12.80 -2.91 -1.67
CA LEU A 5 -11.52 -2.21 -1.69
C LEU A 5 -11.48 -1.12 -0.60
N LEU A 6 -12.56 -0.33 -0.48
CA LEU A 6 -12.67 0.70 0.56
C LEU A 6 -12.58 0.08 1.97
N GLN A 7 -13.31 -1.01 2.21
CA GLN A 7 -13.26 -1.74 3.48
C GLN A 7 -11.85 -2.28 3.77
N THR A 8 -11.14 -2.75 2.74
CA THR A 8 -9.76 -3.24 2.88
C THR A 8 -8.80 -2.11 3.23
N VAL A 9 -8.90 -0.95 2.58
CA VAL A 9 -8.07 0.24 2.90
C VAL A 9 -8.35 0.73 4.33
N GLU A 10 -9.61 0.70 4.77
CA GLU A 10 -9.98 1.06 6.13
C GLU A 10 -9.42 0.07 7.16
N LEU A 11 -9.49 -1.24 6.88
CA LEU A 11 -8.90 -2.28 7.72
C LEU A 11 -7.38 -2.10 7.86
N ILE A 12 -6.66 -1.84 6.77
CA ILE A 12 -5.22 -1.58 6.81
C ILE A 12 -4.94 -0.30 7.61
N SER A 13 -5.79 0.72 7.52
CA SER A 13 -5.68 1.94 8.32
C SER A 13 -5.85 1.68 9.82
N LEU A 14 -6.74 0.76 10.20
CA LEU A 14 -6.86 0.30 11.58
C LEU A 14 -5.59 -0.43 12.05
N LEU A 15 -5.01 -1.30 11.21
CA LEU A 15 -3.76 -1.99 11.52
C LEU A 15 -2.59 -1.00 11.68
N HIS A 16 -2.51 0.03 10.83
CA HIS A 16 -1.53 1.10 10.98
C HIS A 16 -1.64 1.79 12.34
N ARG A 17 -2.86 2.11 12.79
CA ARG A 17 -3.11 2.77 14.08
C ARG A 17 -2.73 1.93 15.29
N LYS A 18 -2.75 0.60 15.19
CA LYS A 18 -2.33 -0.30 16.28
C LYS A 18 -0.84 -0.28 16.55
N GLN A 19 -0.01 0.22 15.62
CA GLN A 19 1.44 0.35 15.76
C GLN A 19 2.20 -0.99 15.98
N GLU A 20 1.53 -2.13 16.04
CA GLU A 20 2.14 -3.47 16.19
C GLU A 20 3.18 -3.76 15.09
N TRP A 21 2.97 -3.20 13.89
CA TRP A 21 3.87 -3.28 12.74
C TRP A 21 5.30 -2.76 13.01
N HIS A 22 5.54 -1.95 14.05
CA HIS A 22 6.87 -1.47 14.42
C HIS A 22 7.80 -2.60 14.88
N ASN A 23 7.23 -3.66 15.44
CA ASN A 23 7.96 -4.76 16.06
C ASN A 23 8.16 -5.95 15.10
N GLU A 24 7.69 -5.84 13.86
CA GLU A 24 7.87 -6.87 12.85
C GLU A 24 9.36 -7.10 12.55
N TYR A 25 9.73 -8.37 12.35
CA TYR A 25 11.14 -8.79 12.19
C TYR A 25 11.82 -8.16 10.97
N TRP A 26 11.06 -7.81 9.94
CA TRP A 26 11.55 -7.21 8.70
C TRP A 26 11.79 -5.69 8.82
N GLN A 27 11.35 -5.06 9.92
CA GLN A 27 11.50 -3.63 10.11
C GLN A 27 12.97 -3.24 10.32
N PRO A 28 13.49 -2.23 9.62
CA PRO A 28 14.83 -1.71 9.88
C PRO A 28 14.99 -1.27 11.34
N LYS A 29 16.20 -1.41 11.89
CA LYS A 29 16.49 -1.03 13.28
C LYS A 29 16.42 0.49 13.51
N THR A 30 16.75 1.28 12.48
CA THR A 30 16.95 2.73 12.57
C THR A 30 15.80 3.54 11.98
N SER A 31 15.08 3.01 11.00
CA SER A 31 13.99 3.71 10.31
C SER A 31 12.80 2.77 10.13
N LYS A 32 11.90 2.76 11.12
CA LYS A 32 10.64 2.04 11.02
C LYS A 32 9.77 2.67 9.94
N PHE A 33 9.16 1.85 9.11
CA PHE A 33 8.27 2.34 8.05
C PHE A 33 7.06 1.43 7.91
N PHE A 34 5.89 2.03 7.70
CA PHE A 34 4.72 1.26 7.30
C PHE A 34 4.84 0.90 5.81
N PRO A 35 4.52 -0.34 5.43
CA PRO A 35 4.69 -0.75 4.04
C PRO A 35 3.71 0.00 3.13
N SER A 36 4.15 0.30 1.92
CA SER A 36 3.25 0.80 0.88
C SER A 36 2.37 -0.33 0.37
N ILE A 37 1.14 -0.01 -0.05
CA ILE A 37 0.19 -0.99 -0.56
C ILE A 37 0.17 -0.92 -2.09
N LEU A 38 0.33 -2.06 -2.76
CA LEU A 38 0.12 -2.21 -4.20
C LEU A 38 -1.21 -2.91 -4.44
N ILE A 39 -2.12 -2.24 -5.16
CA ILE A 39 -3.38 -2.81 -5.61
C ILE A 39 -3.24 -3.16 -7.08
N ILE A 40 -3.36 -4.45 -7.40
CA ILE A 40 -3.39 -4.92 -8.78
C ILE A 40 -4.84 -5.02 -9.22
N THR A 41 -5.20 -4.18 -10.20
CA THR A 41 -6.57 -4.11 -10.69
C THR A 41 -6.63 -3.48 -12.07
N ASP A 42 -7.54 -3.99 -12.87
CA ASP A 42 -7.90 -3.53 -14.21
C ASP A 42 -8.69 -2.22 -14.20
N LYS A 43 -9.09 -1.70 -13.03
CA LYS A 43 -9.78 -0.41 -12.87
C LYS A 43 -9.09 0.48 -11.84
N TYR A 44 -8.93 1.76 -12.16
CA TYR A 44 -8.45 2.73 -11.17
C TYR A 44 -9.56 3.08 -10.18
N TYR A 45 -9.24 3.09 -8.89
CA TYR A 45 -10.13 3.51 -7.83
C TYR A 45 -9.62 4.80 -7.19
N ASP A 46 -10.51 5.75 -6.92
CA ASP A 46 -10.15 6.94 -6.15
C ASP A 46 -10.03 6.59 -4.66
N VAL A 47 -8.91 5.95 -4.31
CA VAL A 47 -8.57 5.57 -2.94
C VAL A 47 -7.23 6.15 -2.56
N GLN A 48 -7.22 6.85 -1.44
CA GLN A 48 -6.04 7.48 -0.86
C GLN A 48 -6.03 7.21 0.64
N SER A 49 -4.84 7.24 1.23
CA SER A 49 -4.65 7.14 2.68
C SER A 49 -3.67 8.21 3.13
N PRO A 50 -3.97 8.97 4.19
CA PRO A 50 -3.01 9.91 4.76
C PRO A 50 -1.88 9.19 5.53
N TYR A 51 -2.03 7.88 5.80
CA TYR A 51 -1.12 7.12 6.66
C TYR A 51 -0.05 6.38 5.88
N PHE A 52 -0.34 5.97 4.65
CA PHE A 52 0.56 5.15 3.85
C PHE A 52 0.31 5.35 2.36
N ARG A 53 1.34 5.10 1.57
CA ARG A 53 1.27 5.25 0.11
C ARG A 53 0.54 4.06 -0.50
N ILE A 54 -0.38 4.37 -1.42
CA ILE A 54 -1.10 3.38 -2.21
C ILE A 54 -0.66 3.53 -3.66
N PHE A 55 -0.20 2.43 -4.24
CA PHE A 55 0.06 2.27 -5.66
C PHE A 55 -1.06 1.44 -6.29
N GLN A 56 -1.42 1.78 -7.52
CA GLN A 56 -2.38 1.01 -8.32
C GLN A 56 -1.75 0.72 -9.67
N ALA A 57 -1.87 -0.52 -10.13
CA ALA A 57 -1.41 -0.95 -11.44
C ALA A 57 -2.31 -2.07 -11.97
N ASN A 58 -2.35 -2.23 -13.29
CA ASN A 58 -3.08 -3.32 -13.93
C ASN A 58 -2.31 -4.66 -13.91
N SER A 59 -0.99 -4.63 -13.69
CA SER A 59 -0.15 -5.81 -13.52
C SER A 59 1.12 -5.47 -12.73
N ILE A 60 1.82 -6.50 -12.23
CA ILE A 60 3.14 -6.34 -11.59
C ILE A 60 4.14 -5.75 -12.59
N GLU A 61 4.16 -6.24 -13.82
CA GLU A 61 5.07 -5.77 -14.87
C GLU A 61 4.87 -4.28 -15.15
N SER A 62 3.62 -3.84 -15.31
CA SER A 62 3.28 -2.43 -15.50
C SER A 62 3.73 -1.57 -14.32
N PHE A 63 3.56 -2.05 -13.09
CA PHE A 63 4.07 -1.37 -11.91
C PHE A 63 5.61 -1.23 -11.95
N MET A 64 6.32 -2.32 -12.23
CA MET A 64 7.79 -2.33 -12.29
C MET A 64 8.33 -1.40 -13.38
N ASN A 65 7.74 -1.43 -14.57
CA ASN A 65 8.13 -0.54 -15.67
C ASN A 65 7.95 0.95 -15.29
N ASN A 66 6.88 1.28 -14.59
CA ASN A 66 6.65 2.65 -14.11
C ASN A 66 7.63 3.10 -13.02
N LEU A 67 8.22 2.18 -12.26
CA LEU A 67 9.27 2.51 -11.30
C LEU A 67 10.61 2.80 -11.99
N VAL A 68 10.96 2.01 -13.01
CA VAL A 68 12.21 2.16 -13.78
C VAL A 68 12.23 3.45 -14.60
N VAL A 69 11.08 3.90 -15.10
CA VAL A 69 10.98 5.15 -15.90
C VAL A 69 11.04 6.42 -15.03
N LYS A 70 10.81 6.30 -13.71
CA LYS A 70 10.79 7.44 -12.76
C LYS A 70 12.09 7.64 -11.97
N SER A 71 13.12 6.83 -12.22
CA SER A 71 14.47 6.92 -11.64
C SER A 71 15.46 7.55 -12.62
#